data_AF-A0A1H0IT63-F1
#
_entry.id   AF-A0A1H0IT63-F1
#
_cell.length_a   1.000
_cell.length_b   1.000
_cell.length_c   1.000
_cell.angle_alpha   90.00
_cell.angle_beta   90.00
_cell.angle_gamma   90.00
#
_symmetry.space_group_name_H-M   'P 1'
#
loop_
_entity.id
_entity.type
_entity.pdbx_description
1 polymer ?
#
loop_
_entity_poly.entity_id
_entity_poly.type
_entity_poly.pdbx_seq_one_letter_code
_entity_poly.pdbx_strand_id
1 'polypeptide(L)'
;MGAAVVSVHAELGPLERQLGVLELGDVDFDDAAPTVGQQLEVIDEGGVAHRAVVEDITPGRYGRHFRLRFTDPPPVLADARSTHGQPVSGPTVRCPGTPASSDGTEYATVVDGGDTVGSAHRWPVVVDLPLDVQSMDETGQPWNFLDEARDPSLIVPGAVIVAGDEDEPVLGRVIDVVGDDQVVHVEVLGRLFAADLNFVDDADLVLAQAPLEGVPQPGAVILVGTRIAWSWATVASLDGGWMHLALTGSRRAPS
;
A
#
# COMPACT_ATOMS: atom_id res chain seq x y z
N MET A 1 -18.22 4.80 -37.85
CA MET A 1 -16.97 5.33 -37.27
C MET A 1 -16.76 4.60 -35.97
N GLY A 2 -15.71 3.79 -35.84
CA GLY A 2 -15.33 3.26 -34.53
C GLY A 2 -14.84 4.43 -33.67
N ALA A 3 -15.23 4.46 -32.40
CA ALA A 3 -14.64 5.41 -31.46
C ALA A 3 -13.12 5.14 -31.40
N ALA A 4 -12.32 6.19 -31.45
CA ALA A 4 -10.87 6.06 -31.24
C ALA A 4 -10.67 5.50 -29.82
N VAL A 5 -9.89 4.42 -29.72
CA VAL A 5 -9.48 3.87 -28.43
C VAL A 5 -8.39 4.79 -27.89
N VAL A 6 -8.60 5.33 -26.70
CA VAL A 6 -7.60 6.16 -26.03
C VAL A 6 -6.61 5.21 -25.33
N SER A 7 -5.33 5.38 -25.62
CA SER A 7 -4.26 4.58 -25.05
C SER A 7 -3.42 5.43 -24.08
N VAL A 8 -2.94 4.82 -22.99
CA VAL A 8 -2.06 5.45 -22.02
C VAL A 8 -0.90 4.50 -21.69
N HIS A 9 0.31 5.05 -21.59
CA HIS A 9 1.46 4.29 -21.10
C HIS A 9 1.56 4.45 -19.59
N ALA A 10 1.70 3.34 -18.86
CA ALA A 10 1.84 3.37 -17.41
C ALA A 10 2.69 2.19 -16.93
N GLU A 11 3.47 2.41 -15.87
CA GLU A 11 4.13 1.33 -15.15
C GLU A 11 3.08 0.59 -14.30
N LEU A 12 3.04 -0.74 -14.43
CA LEU A 12 2.12 -1.59 -13.67
C LEU A 12 2.90 -2.35 -12.61
N GLY A 13 2.93 -1.79 -11.41
CA GLY A 13 3.52 -2.42 -10.25
C GLY A 13 2.71 -3.62 -9.75
N PRO A 14 3.25 -4.38 -8.78
CA PRO A 14 2.57 -5.52 -8.20
C PRO A 14 1.20 -5.15 -7.63
N LEU A 15 1.07 -3.97 -7.02
CA LEU A 15 -0.19 -3.52 -6.42
C LEU A 15 -1.27 -3.34 -7.48
N GLU A 16 -0.96 -2.68 -8.59
CA GLU A 16 -1.94 -2.41 -9.66
C GLU A 16 -2.41 -3.73 -10.30
N ARG A 17 -1.47 -4.64 -10.54
CA ARG A 17 -1.73 -5.98 -11.07
C ARG A 17 -2.60 -6.80 -10.12
N GLN A 18 -2.30 -6.74 -8.82
CA GLN A 18 -3.03 -7.48 -7.79
C GLN A 18 -4.43 -6.92 -7.51
N LEU A 19 -4.59 -5.60 -7.44
CA LEU A 19 -5.88 -4.96 -7.19
C LEU A 19 -6.75 -4.91 -8.44
N GLY A 20 -6.16 -5.07 -9.62
CA GLY A 20 -6.84 -4.83 -10.89
C GLY A 20 -7.27 -3.37 -11.03
N VAL A 21 -6.53 -2.44 -10.42
CA VAL A 21 -6.77 -1.00 -10.45
C VAL A 21 -5.48 -0.28 -10.79
N LEU A 22 -5.56 0.79 -11.56
CA LEU A 22 -4.46 1.71 -11.79
C LEU A 22 -4.91 3.13 -11.44
N GLU A 23 -4.15 3.83 -10.61
CA GLU A 23 -4.35 5.25 -10.31
C GLU A 23 -3.42 6.07 -11.20
N LEU A 24 -3.98 6.98 -11.99
CA LEU A 24 -3.24 7.90 -12.85
C LEU A 24 -3.43 9.32 -12.34
N GLY A 25 -2.34 10.05 -12.11
CA GLY A 25 -2.38 11.48 -11.80
C GLY A 25 -1.70 12.28 -12.91
N ASP A 26 -2.27 13.43 -13.24
CA ASP A 26 -1.64 14.42 -14.13
C ASP A 26 -1.24 13.85 -15.52
N VAL A 27 -2.07 12.96 -16.05
CA VAL A 27 -1.88 12.40 -17.40
C VAL A 27 -2.48 13.35 -18.43
N ASP A 28 -1.62 13.83 -19.31
CA ASP A 28 -2.03 14.52 -20.54
C ASP A 28 -2.47 13.50 -21.58
N PHE A 29 -3.72 13.63 -22.04
CA PHE A 29 -4.26 12.85 -23.14
C PHE A 29 -4.17 13.70 -24.42
N ASP A 30 -3.60 13.13 -25.47
CA ASP A 30 -3.36 13.84 -26.75
C ASP A 30 -4.63 14.44 -27.37
N ASP A 31 -5.79 13.81 -27.15
CA ASP A 31 -7.08 14.25 -27.66
C ASP A 31 -7.92 14.93 -26.55
N ALA A 32 -8.87 14.18 -25.99
CA ALA A 32 -9.77 14.63 -24.96
C ALA A 32 -9.60 13.74 -23.73
N ALA A 33 -9.56 14.36 -22.56
CA ALA A 33 -9.53 13.63 -21.30
C ALA A 33 -10.72 12.67 -21.23
N PRO A 34 -10.49 11.40 -20.83
CA PRO A 34 -11.51 10.39 -20.85
C PRO A 34 -12.58 10.68 -19.79
N THR A 35 -13.78 10.15 -20.01
CA THR A 35 -14.91 10.27 -19.06
C THR A 35 -15.10 9.00 -18.25
N VAL A 36 -15.72 9.09 -17.07
CA VAL A 36 -16.13 7.91 -16.29
C VAL A 36 -16.95 6.95 -17.16
N GLY A 37 -16.63 5.66 -17.10
CA GLY A 37 -17.21 4.59 -17.91
C GLY A 37 -16.54 4.39 -19.28
N GLN A 38 -15.64 5.26 -19.70
CA GLN A 38 -14.91 5.10 -20.97
C GLN A 38 -13.87 3.97 -20.87
N GLN A 39 -13.75 3.18 -21.94
CA GLN A 39 -12.69 2.19 -22.08
C GLN A 39 -11.39 2.81 -22.55
N LEU A 40 -10.29 2.35 -21.95
CA LEU A 40 -8.91 2.73 -22.24
C LEU A 40 -8.08 1.48 -22.51
N GLU A 41 -7.03 1.63 -23.30
CA GLU A 41 -5.92 0.68 -23.36
C GLU A 41 -4.75 1.21 -22.55
N VAL A 42 -4.36 0.47 -21.51
CA VAL A 42 -3.18 0.75 -20.71
C VAL A 42 -2.04 -0.10 -21.23
N ILE A 43 -0.99 0.52 -21.75
CA ILE A 43 0.19 -0.14 -22.29
C ILE A 43 1.25 -0.16 -21.19
N ASP A 44 1.62 -1.35 -20.73
CA ASP A 44 2.67 -1.51 -19.71
C ASP A 44 4.08 -1.33 -20.30
N GLU A 45 5.09 -1.32 -19.43
CA GLU A 45 6.51 -1.20 -19.79
C GLU A 45 7.01 -2.28 -20.76
N GLY A 46 6.36 -3.46 -20.76
CA GLY A 46 6.62 -4.55 -21.69
C GLY A 46 5.97 -4.37 -23.06
N GLY A 47 5.19 -3.29 -23.24
CA GLY A 47 4.40 -3.02 -24.44
C GLY A 47 3.11 -3.83 -24.51
N VAL A 48 2.69 -4.49 -23.43
CA VAL A 48 1.45 -5.26 -23.40
C VAL A 48 0.28 -4.33 -23.11
N ALA A 49 -0.75 -4.39 -23.95
CA ALA A 49 -1.97 -3.61 -23.78
C ALA A 49 -2.98 -4.35 -22.90
N HIS A 50 -3.44 -3.66 -21.85
CA HIS A 50 -4.45 -4.12 -20.90
C HIS A 50 -5.70 -3.24 -21.02
N ARG A 51 -6.88 -3.86 -21.08
CA ARG A 51 -8.14 -3.11 -21.16
C ARG A 51 -8.57 -2.66 -19.79
N ALA A 52 -8.88 -1.37 -19.67
CA ALA A 52 -9.41 -0.79 -18.45
C ALA A 52 -10.60 0.12 -18.72
N VAL A 53 -11.39 0.40 -17.69
CA VAL A 53 -12.48 1.36 -17.68
C VAL A 53 -12.18 2.45 -16.67
N VAL A 54 -12.43 3.71 -17.01
CA VAL A 54 -12.37 4.81 -16.05
C VAL A 54 -13.49 4.64 -15.02
N GLU A 55 -13.12 4.28 -13.79
CA GLU A 55 -14.04 4.05 -12.68
C GLU A 55 -14.40 5.37 -11.98
N ASP A 56 -13.41 6.25 -11.79
CA ASP A 56 -13.60 7.54 -11.14
C ASP A 56 -12.65 8.62 -11.70
N ILE A 57 -13.06 9.88 -11.60
CA ILE A 57 -12.24 11.05 -11.92
C ILE A 57 -12.38 12.07 -10.79
N THR A 58 -11.30 12.27 -10.04
CA THR A 58 -11.26 13.21 -8.92
C THR A 58 -10.40 14.44 -9.26
N PRO A 59 -10.86 15.68 -8.99
CA PRO A 59 -10.01 16.86 -9.13
C PRO A 59 -8.90 16.85 -8.07
N GLY A 60 -7.66 17.02 -8.51
CA GLY A 60 -6.48 17.17 -7.67
C GLY A 60 -5.87 18.57 -7.77
N ARG A 61 -4.94 18.86 -6.86
CA ARG A 61 -4.22 20.15 -6.81
C ARG A 61 -3.44 20.44 -8.11
N TYR A 62 -2.93 19.39 -8.76
CA TYR A 62 -2.05 19.49 -9.92
C TYR A 62 -2.70 18.99 -11.22
N GLY A 63 -3.96 18.57 -11.19
CA GLY A 63 -4.59 17.98 -12.37
C GLY A 63 -5.76 17.09 -11.98
N ARG A 64 -6.23 16.26 -12.90
CA ARG A 64 -7.23 15.23 -12.60
C ARG A 64 -6.53 13.93 -12.22
N HIS A 65 -7.10 13.22 -11.26
CA HIS A 65 -6.75 11.85 -10.94
C HIS A 65 -7.79 10.93 -11.57
N PHE A 66 -7.33 9.90 -12.25
CA PHE A 66 -8.16 8.91 -12.92
C PHE A 66 -7.92 7.56 -12.26
N ARG A 67 -8.99 6.97 -11.75
CA ARG A 67 -8.98 5.61 -11.25
C ARG A 67 -9.44 4.68 -12.36
N LEU A 68 -8.59 3.76 -12.78
CA LEU A 68 -8.88 2.80 -13.84
C LEU A 68 -9.10 1.41 -13.26
N ARG A 69 -10.13 0.71 -13.72
CA ARG A 69 -10.39 -0.71 -13.40
C ARG A 69 -10.03 -1.56 -14.61
N PHE A 70 -9.12 -2.52 -14.46
CA PHE A 70 -8.86 -3.48 -15.53
C PHE A 70 -10.07 -4.40 -15.74
N THR A 71 -10.52 -4.56 -16.99
CA THR A 71 -11.61 -5.49 -17.33
C THR A 71 -11.10 -6.92 -17.44
N ASP A 72 -9.87 -7.06 -17.92
CA ASP A 72 -9.08 -8.28 -17.89
C ASP A 72 -7.82 -7.97 -17.07
N PRO A 73 -7.80 -8.30 -15.76
CA PRO A 73 -6.70 -7.90 -14.89
C PRO A 73 -5.37 -8.45 -15.42
N PRO A 74 -4.29 -7.66 -15.35
CA PRO A 74 -2.97 -8.13 -15.74
C PRO A 74 -2.64 -9.39 -14.94
N PRO A 75 -1.86 -10.33 -15.49
CA PRO A 75 -1.38 -11.44 -14.69
C PRO A 75 -0.63 -10.86 -13.49
N VAL A 76 -1.03 -11.28 -12.29
CA VAL A 76 -0.19 -11.15 -11.11
C VAL A 76 1.10 -11.88 -11.46
N LEU A 77 2.24 -11.21 -11.28
CA LEU A 77 3.55 -11.83 -11.47
C LEU A 77 3.55 -13.10 -10.63
N ALA A 78 3.52 -14.25 -11.30
CA ALA A 78 3.37 -15.53 -10.63
C ALA A 78 4.52 -15.67 -9.64
N ASP A 79 4.22 -16.22 -8.44
CA ASP A 79 5.25 -16.56 -7.45
C ASP A 79 6.48 -17.08 -8.20
N ALA A 80 7.62 -16.41 -8.06
CA ALA A 80 8.90 -16.94 -8.49
C ALA A 80 9.24 -18.16 -7.60
N ARG A 81 8.44 -19.25 -7.70
CA ARG A 81 8.69 -20.50 -7.00
C ARG A 81 9.90 -21.14 -7.64
N SER A 82 11.02 -20.96 -6.95
CA SER A 82 11.97 -22.01 -6.62
C SER A 82 12.33 -22.97 -7.75
N THR A 83 13.30 -22.57 -8.58
CA THR A 83 14.33 -23.51 -9.04
C THR A 83 15.57 -23.32 -8.17
N HIS A 84 15.80 -24.25 -7.25
CA HIS A 84 16.99 -24.32 -6.39
C HIS A 84 18.31 -24.34 -7.19
N GLY A 85 19.32 -23.56 -6.75
CA GLY A 85 20.71 -23.75 -7.17
C GLY A 85 21.72 -22.70 -6.71
N GLN A 86 22.37 -22.95 -5.55
CA GLN A 86 23.62 -22.34 -5.02
C GLN A 86 23.59 -20.89 -4.47
N PRO A 87 24.35 -20.61 -3.39
CA PRO A 87 24.54 -19.24 -2.90
C PRO A 87 25.46 -18.49 -3.86
N VAL A 88 24.89 -17.63 -4.69
CA VAL A 88 25.66 -16.58 -5.36
C VAL A 88 25.98 -15.49 -4.35
N SER A 89 27.26 -15.13 -4.22
CA SER A 89 27.70 -13.98 -3.43
C SER A 89 26.91 -12.73 -3.85
N GLY A 90 26.40 -12.00 -2.85
CA GLY A 90 25.34 -11.02 -3.03
C GLY A 90 25.65 -9.87 -4.00
N PRO A 91 24.60 -9.26 -4.59
CA PRO A 91 24.76 -8.05 -5.38
C PRO A 91 25.07 -6.87 -4.46
N THR A 92 26.07 -6.09 -4.84
CA THR A 92 26.33 -4.77 -4.26
C THR A 92 25.18 -3.85 -4.64
N VAL A 93 24.38 -3.41 -3.67
CA VAL A 93 23.44 -2.30 -3.82
C VAL A 93 24.22 -1.08 -4.32
N ARG A 94 24.05 -0.71 -5.59
CA ARG A 94 24.51 0.59 -6.09
C ARG A 94 23.36 1.57 -5.96
N CYS A 95 23.44 2.43 -4.96
CA CYS A 95 22.58 3.60 -4.88
C CYS A 95 22.81 4.51 -6.11
N PRO A 96 21.79 4.82 -6.92
CA PRO A 96 21.86 5.96 -7.83
C PRO A 96 21.80 7.25 -7.01
N GLY A 97 22.64 8.23 -7.36
CA GLY A 97 22.66 9.55 -6.73
C GLY A 97 21.36 10.34 -6.93
N THR A 98 21.02 11.16 -5.94
CA THR A 98 19.92 12.15 -5.90
C THR A 98 20.15 13.30 -6.92
N PRO A 99 19.14 14.13 -7.26
CA PRO A 99 18.34 14.01 -8.49
C PRO A 99 18.37 15.28 -9.37
N ALA A 100 17.73 15.22 -10.55
CA ALA A 100 17.23 16.42 -11.23
C ALA A 100 15.81 16.71 -10.73
N SER A 101 15.67 17.87 -10.09
CA SER A 101 14.48 18.46 -9.49
C SER A 101 13.37 18.78 -10.51
N SER A 102 12.12 18.48 -10.13
CA SER A 102 11.02 19.46 -10.10
C SER A 102 10.00 19.02 -9.05
N ASP A 103 9.85 19.87 -8.04
CA ASP A 103 9.48 19.56 -6.66
C ASP A 103 7.97 19.64 -6.37
N GLY A 104 7.52 18.90 -5.34
CA GLY A 104 6.13 18.83 -4.92
C GLY A 104 5.80 17.93 -3.73
N THR A 105 6.77 17.47 -2.94
CA THR A 105 6.54 16.92 -1.58
C THR A 105 7.72 17.34 -0.72
N GLU A 106 7.43 18.05 0.37
CA GLU A 106 8.41 18.62 1.30
C GLU A 106 9.23 17.49 1.97
N TYR A 107 10.40 17.16 1.40
CA TYR A 107 11.40 16.32 2.04
C TYR A 107 12.26 17.19 2.95
N ALA A 108 12.33 16.83 4.23
CA ALA A 108 13.14 17.50 5.23
C ALA A 108 14.59 17.66 4.74
N THR A 109 15.05 18.92 4.71
CA THR A 109 16.41 19.30 4.34
C THR A 109 17.43 18.70 5.31
N VAL A 110 18.41 17.98 4.76
CA VAL A 110 19.62 17.56 5.46
C VAL A 110 20.42 18.81 5.83
N VAL A 111 20.56 19.06 7.14
CA VAL A 111 21.53 20.01 7.69
C VAL A 111 22.83 19.24 7.89
N ASP A 112 23.86 19.62 7.14
CA ASP A 112 25.20 19.01 7.23
C ASP A 112 25.88 19.43 8.55
N GLY A 113 26.43 18.46 9.28
CA GLY A 113 27.35 18.70 10.40
C GLY A 113 27.02 18.00 11.72
N GLY A 114 27.56 16.79 11.89
CA GLY A 114 28.03 16.27 13.18
C GLY A 114 26.99 15.59 14.08
N ASP A 115 27.19 14.30 14.32
CA ASP A 115 26.51 13.46 15.31
C ASP A 115 24.99 13.35 15.19
N THR A 116 24.51 12.36 14.44
CA THR A 116 23.16 11.83 14.66
C THR A 116 23.14 10.33 14.42
N VAL A 117 22.80 9.58 15.47
CA VAL A 117 22.49 8.16 15.44
C VAL A 117 21.32 7.98 14.45
N GLY A 118 21.45 7.01 13.54
CA GLY A 118 20.64 6.86 12.33
C GLY A 118 19.13 7.00 12.56
N SER A 119 18.58 8.12 12.11
CA SER A 119 17.14 8.24 11.85
C SER A 119 16.85 7.45 10.58
N ALA A 120 16.55 6.16 10.74
CA ALA A 120 16.09 5.33 9.66
C ALA A 120 14.79 5.91 9.09
N HIS A 121 14.68 5.96 7.76
CA HIS A 121 13.47 6.38 7.04
C HIS A 121 12.32 5.39 7.31
N ARG A 122 11.70 5.49 8.49
CA ARG A 122 10.46 4.77 8.83
C ARG A 122 9.33 5.51 8.14
N TRP A 123 8.58 4.83 7.27
CA TRP A 123 7.33 5.38 6.77
C TRP A 123 6.40 5.54 7.97
N PRO A 124 5.93 6.76 8.30
CA PRO A 124 5.12 6.97 9.48
C PRO A 124 3.80 6.21 9.29
N VAL A 125 3.56 5.21 10.15
CA VAL A 125 2.26 4.56 10.22
C VAL A 125 1.30 5.56 10.85
N VAL A 126 0.22 5.86 10.14
CA VAL A 126 -0.79 6.79 10.64
C VAL A 126 -1.93 5.99 11.24
N VAL A 127 -2.04 6.03 12.56
CA VAL A 127 -3.12 5.39 13.32
C VAL A 127 -4.42 6.18 13.12
N ASP A 128 -5.48 5.48 12.78
CA ASP A 128 -6.83 6.04 12.61
C ASP A 128 -7.57 6.08 13.96
N LEU A 129 -7.43 5.03 14.77
CA LEU A 129 -8.01 4.91 16.11
C LEU A 129 -6.96 4.38 17.09
N PRO A 130 -6.51 5.20 18.06
CA PRO A 130 -5.72 4.69 19.19
C PRO A 130 -6.47 3.54 19.83
N LEU A 131 -5.82 2.41 20.10
CA LEU A 131 -6.51 1.24 20.62
C LEU A 131 -5.56 0.35 21.42
N ASP A 132 -5.86 0.10 22.69
CA ASP A 132 -5.21 -1.00 23.39
C ASP A 132 -5.90 -2.31 22.99
N VAL A 133 -5.24 -3.09 22.13
CA VAL A 133 -5.76 -4.37 21.63
C VAL A 133 -5.94 -5.43 22.71
N GLN A 134 -5.37 -5.22 23.91
CA GLN A 134 -5.57 -6.09 25.07
C GLN A 134 -6.75 -5.65 25.95
N SER A 135 -7.24 -4.42 25.77
CA SER A 135 -8.38 -3.88 26.50
C SER A 135 -9.69 -4.32 25.83
N MET A 136 -10.37 -5.29 26.45
CA MET A 136 -11.63 -5.84 25.96
C MET A 136 -12.79 -5.45 26.88
N ASP A 137 -13.97 -5.27 26.32
CA ASP A 137 -15.20 -5.07 27.08
C ASP A 137 -15.97 -6.38 27.28
N GLU A 138 -17.24 -6.28 27.71
CA GLU A 138 -18.11 -7.45 27.91
C GLU A 138 -18.49 -8.20 26.62
N THR A 139 -18.33 -7.57 25.46
CA THR A 139 -18.50 -8.24 24.16
C THR A 139 -17.29 -9.08 23.76
N GLY A 140 -16.18 -8.96 24.51
CA GLY A 140 -14.92 -9.63 24.21
C GLY A 140 -14.18 -9.01 23.02
N GLN A 141 -14.51 -7.77 22.67
CA GLN A 141 -13.91 -7.05 21.54
C GLN A 141 -13.02 -5.92 22.07
N PRO A 142 -11.85 -5.70 21.45
CA PRO A 142 -11.10 -4.47 21.64
C PRO A 142 -11.97 -3.26 21.31
N TRP A 143 -11.87 -2.22 22.13
CA TRP A 143 -12.70 -1.03 21.98
C TRP A 143 -11.96 0.25 22.34
N ASN A 144 -12.43 1.36 21.76
CA ASN A 144 -12.09 2.70 22.24
C ASN A 144 -13.21 3.70 21.87
N PHE A 145 -13.14 4.94 22.34
CA PHE A 145 -14.11 5.98 22.03
C PHE A 145 -13.89 6.59 20.64
N LEU A 146 -14.98 6.92 19.96
CA LEU A 146 -14.95 7.52 18.62
C LEU A 146 -14.26 8.89 18.58
N ASP A 147 -14.32 9.66 19.66
CA ASP A 147 -13.72 10.99 19.74
C ASP A 147 -12.19 10.97 19.87
N GLU A 148 -11.60 9.82 20.23
CA GLU A 148 -10.15 9.59 20.16
C GLU A 148 -9.66 9.28 18.75
N ALA A 149 -10.58 8.98 17.82
CA ALA A 149 -10.21 8.77 16.43
C ALA A 149 -9.62 10.04 15.82
N ARG A 150 -8.56 9.86 15.03
CA ARG A 150 -7.93 10.95 14.30
C ARG A 150 -8.90 11.66 13.35
N ASP A 151 -9.78 10.89 12.72
CA ASP A 151 -10.89 11.38 11.90
C ASP A 151 -12.12 10.51 12.15
N PRO A 152 -13.04 10.95 13.05
CA PRO A 152 -14.24 10.19 13.39
C PRO A 152 -15.14 9.87 12.18
N SER A 153 -15.08 10.67 11.11
CA SER A 153 -15.93 10.46 9.92
C SER A 153 -15.56 9.21 9.12
N LEU A 154 -14.34 8.69 9.32
CA LEU A 154 -13.83 7.47 8.68
C LEU A 154 -14.14 6.21 9.49
N ILE A 155 -14.58 6.35 10.74
CA ILE A 155 -14.84 5.24 11.65
C ILE A 155 -16.32 4.87 11.55
N VAL A 156 -16.63 4.07 10.54
CA VAL A 156 -17.98 3.56 10.28
C VAL A 156 -18.00 2.04 10.33
N PRO A 157 -19.11 1.40 10.74
CA PRO A 157 -19.22 -0.05 10.74
C PRO A 157 -18.82 -0.68 9.40
N GLY A 158 -17.94 -1.67 9.45
CA GLY A 158 -17.36 -2.35 8.28
C GLY A 158 -16.06 -1.72 7.74
N ALA A 159 -15.72 -0.50 8.14
CA ALA A 159 -14.49 0.16 7.71
C ALA A 159 -13.24 -0.61 8.17
N VAL A 160 -12.23 -0.65 7.32
CA VAL A 160 -10.90 -1.18 7.66
C VAL A 160 -10.00 -0.01 8.03
N ILE A 161 -9.43 -0.07 9.22
CA ILE A 161 -8.68 1.02 9.84
C ILE A 161 -7.33 0.53 10.35
N VAL A 162 -6.38 1.45 10.53
CA VAL A 162 -5.18 1.19 11.32
C VAL A 162 -5.49 1.56 12.77
N ALA A 163 -5.47 0.57 13.66
CA ALA A 163 -5.66 0.76 15.09
C ALA A 163 -4.37 0.41 15.86
N GLY A 164 -4.35 0.65 17.17
CA GLY A 164 -3.19 0.37 18.01
C GLY A 164 -2.44 1.64 18.37
N ASP A 165 -1.13 1.54 18.41
CA ASP A 165 -0.20 2.67 18.50
C ASP A 165 0.79 2.64 17.31
N GLU A 166 1.67 3.64 17.25
CA GLU A 166 2.63 3.79 16.15
C GLU A 166 3.74 2.72 16.14
N ASP A 167 3.97 2.04 17.26
CA ASP A 167 4.99 1.00 17.43
C ASP A 167 4.43 -0.41 17.18
N GLU A 168 3.18 -0.64 17.56
CA GLU A 168 2.46 -1.90 17.34
C GLU A 168 1.12 -1.68 16.62
N PRO A 169 1.13 -1.17 15.37
CA PRO A 169 -0.10 -0.96 14.63
C PRO A 169 -0.71 -2.30 14.21
N VAL A 170 -2.03 -2.37 14.31
CA VAL A 170 -2.84 -3.48 13.82
C VAL A 170 -3.79 -3.00 12.75
N LEU A 171 -4.08 -3.86 11.78
CA LEU A 171 -5.21 -3.62 10.91
C LEU A 171 -6.47 -4.14 11.61
N GLY A 172 -7.43 -3.25 11.80
CA GLY A 172 -8.71 -3.53 12.42
C GLY A 172 -9.86 -3.38 11.45
N ARG A 173 -10.98 -4.05 11.73
CA ARG A 173 -12.26 -3.78 11.09
C ARG A 173 -13.25 -3.27 12.14
N VAL A 174 -13.85 -2.12 11.90
CA VAL A 174 -14.90 -1.57 12.77
C VAL A 174 -16.11 -2.50 12.70
N ILE A 175 -16.56 -2.99 13.86
CA ILE A 175 -17.71 -3.87 13.98
C ILE A 175 -18.98 -3.03 14.10
N ASP A 176 -19.00 -2.12 15.08
CA ASP A 176 -20.06 -1.17 15.32
C ASP A 176 -19.55 0.08 16.06
N VAL A 177 -20.45 1.07 16.19
CA VAL A 177 -20.30 2.22 17.07
C VAL A 177 -21.57 2.32 17.90
N VAL A 178 -21.46 2.24 19.23
CA VAL A 178 -22.61 2.06 20.13
C VAL A 178 -22.61 3.01 21.33
N GLY A 179 -23.80 3.22 21.89
CA GLY A 179 -24.00 4.00 23.11
C GLY A 179 -23.94 5.52 22.90
N ASP A 180 -24.31 6.24 23.94
CA ASP A 180 -24.26 7.71 23.96
C ASP A 180 -22.80 8.21 23.96
N ASP A 181 -21.89 7.42 24.52
CA ASP A 181 -20.45 7.69 24.55
C ASP A 181 -19.72 7.31 23.24
N GLN A 182 -20.44 6.80 22.24
CA GLN A 182 -19.89 6.43 20.92
C GLN A 182 -18.68 5.49 21.00
N VAL A 183 -18.85 4.35 21.65
CA VAL A 183 -17.83 3.29 21.76
C VAL A 183 -17.70 2.56 20.43
N VAL A 184 -16.47 2.44 19.93
CA VAL A 184 -16.12 1.75 18.69
C VAL A 184 -15.56 0.38 19.03
N HIS A 185 -16.21 -0.69 18.57
CA HIS A 185 -15.64 -2.04 18.67
C HIS A 185 -14.89 -2.43 17.41
N VAL A 186 -13.75 -3.11 17.58
CA VAL A 186 -12.83 -3.44 16.49
C VAL A 186 -12.47 -4.93 16.47
N GLU A 187 -12.62 -5.56 15.31
CA GLU A 187 -12.06 -6.88 15.03
C GLU A 187 -10.61 -6.72 14.55
N VAL A 188 -9.64 -7.29 15.28
CA VAL A 188 -8.24 -7.27 14.87
C VAL A 188 -7.99 -8.31 13.78
N LEU A 189 -7.56 -7.85 12.60
CA LEU A 189 -7.22 -8.70 11.45
C LEU A 189 -5.78 -9.21 11.52
N GLY A 190 -4.88 -8.44 12.13
CA GLY A 190 -3.49 -8.81 12.35
C GLY A 190 -2.58 -7.61 12.55
N ARG A 191 -1.34 -7.86 12.98
CA ARG A 191 -0.29 -6.83 13.06
C ARG A 191 0.08 -6.35 11.66
N LEU A 192 0.10 -5.03 11.48
CA LEU A 192 0.43 -4.38 10.22
C LEU A 192 1.91 -4.00 10.19
N PHE A 193 2.62 -4.39 9.13
CA PHE A 193 3.96 -3.89 8.84
C PHE A 193 3.89 -2.87 7.70
N ALA A 194 4.40 -1.66 7.95
CA ALA A 194 4.40 -0.60 6.96
C ALA A 194 5.21 -1.02 5.72
N ALA A 195 4.59 -0.93 4.55
CA ALA A 195 5.27 -1.17 3.28
C ALA A 195 4.60 -0.35 2.19
N ASP A 196 5.40 0.20 1.27
CA ASP A 196 4.90 0.58 -0.04
C ASP A 196 4.86 -0.70 -0.89
N LEU A 197 3.65 -1.15 -1.26
CA LEU A 197 3.46 -2.40 -2.00
C LEU A 197 3.99 -2.33 -3.45
N ASN A 198 4.36 -1.13 -3.92
CA ASN A 198 5.03 -0.93 -5.21
C ASN A 198 6.55 -0.84 -5.09
N PHE A 199 7.09 -0.78 -3.87
CA PHE A 199 8.54 -0.78 -3.68
C PHE A 199 9.05 -2.22 -3.67
N VAL A 200 9.51 -2.69 -4.83
CA VAL A 200 10.00 -4.05 -5.04
C VAL A 200 11.49 -4.12 -5.36
N ASP A 201 12.08 -5.31 -5.16
CA ASP A 201 13.41 -5.64 -5.68
C ASP A 201 13.38 -6.19 -7.12
N ASP A 202 14.56 -6.55 -7.64
CA ASP A 202 14.73 -7.13 -8.98
C ASP A 202 14.04 -8.52 -9.15
N ALA A 203 13.56 -9.12 -8.05
CA ALA A 203 12.83 -10.38 -8.05
C ALA A 203 11.31 -10.18 -7.82
N ASP A 204 10.82 -8.94 -7.96
CA ASP A 204 9.43 -8.54 -7.75
C ASP A 204 8.91 -8.80 -6.32
N LEU A 205 9.81 -8.88 -5.33
CA LEU A 205 9.44 -9.00 -3.92
C LEU A 205 9.28 -7.62 -3.30
N VAL A 206 8.18 -7.41 -2.58
CA VAL A 206 7.95 -6.15 -1.85
C VAL A 206 9.00 -6.01 -0.76
N LEU A 207 9.65 -4.85 -0.74
CA LEU A 207 10.64 -4.48 0.26
C LEU A 207 9.96 -3.70 1.38
N ALA A 208 9.99 -4.27 2.58
CA ALA A 208 9.57 -3.59 3.79
C ALA A 208 10.74 -3.51 4.77
N GLN A 209 10.83 -2.42 5.52
CA GLN A 209 11.84 -2.34 6.57
C GLN A 209 11.53 -3.36 7.67
N ALA A 210 12.53 -4.17 8.06
CA ALA A 210 12.36 -5.07 9.19
C ALA A 210 12.20 -4.23 10.47
N PRO A 211 11.25 -4.57 11.35
CA PRO A 211 11.10 -3.86 12.62
C PRO A 211 12.36 -4.08 13.47
N LEU A 212 12.68 -3.15 14.36
CA LEU A 212 13.82 -3.32 15.27
C LEU A 212 13.60 -4.50 16.24
N GLU A 213 12.34 -4.74 16.59
CA GLU A 213 11.93 -5.79 17.52
C GLU A 213 10.84 -6.68 16.91
N GLY A 214 10.88 -7.98 17.25
CA GLY A 214 9.87 -8.93 16.81
C GLY A 214 9.86 -9.16 15.29
N VAL A 215 11.03 -9.15 14.65
CA VAL A 215 11.17 -9.40 13.20
C VAL A 215 10.52 -10.73 12.82
N PRO A 216 9.51 -10.71 11.93
CA PRO A 216 8.94 -11.90 11.35
C PRO A 216 10.00 -12.77 10.67
N GLN A 217 10.02 -14.07 10.99
CA GLN A 217 10.97 -15.00 10.40
C GLN A 217 10.58 -15.37 8.96
N PRO A 218 11.52 -15.75 8.09
CA PRO A 218 11.21 -16.30 6.78
C PRO A 218 10.17 -17.44 6.86
N GLY A 219 9.17 -17.40 5.98
CA GLY A 219 7.99 -18.26 5.98
C GLY A 219 6.81 -17.76 6.81
N ALA A 220 6.97 -16.71 7.62
CA ALA A 220 5.86 -16.09 8.34
C ALA A 220 4.90 -15.40 7.36
N VAL A 221 3.59 -15.58 7.59
CA VAL A 221 2.54 -14.83 6.89
C VAL A 221 2.21 -13.61 7.72
N ILE A 222 2.36 -12.44 7.12
CA ILE A 222 2.17 -11.14 7.77
C ILE A 222 1.25 -10.26 6.92
N LEU A 223 0.73 -9.22 7.56
CA LEU A 223 -0.07 -8.21 6.91
C LEU A 223 0.80 -6.99 6.65
N VAL A 224 0.90 -6.58 5.39
CA VAL A 224 1.79 -5.48 4.97
C VAL A 224 1.05 -4.45 4.15
N GLY A 225 1.51 -3.20 4.22
CA GLY A 225 1.01 -2.12 3.38
C GLY A 225 0.73 -0.84 4.17
N THR A 226 -0.33 -0.16 3.75
CA THR A 226 -0.84 1.08 4.32
C THR A 226 -2.35 0.96 4.55
N ARG A 227 -2.97 2.01 5.11
CA ARG A 227 -4.44 2.07 5.27
C ARG A 227 -5.21 1.95 3.94
N ILE A 228 -4.65 2.44 2.84
CA ILE A 228 -5.33 2.49 1.53
C ILE A 228 -5.12 1.23 0.70
N ALA A 229 -4.02 0.52 0.96
CA ALA A 229 -3.61 -0.64 0.21
C ALA A 229 -2.79 -1.57 1.10
N TRP A 230 -3.31 -2.76 1.34
CA TRP A 230 -2.66 -3.78 2.15
C TRP A 230 -2.84 -5.15 1.52
N SER A 231 -1.94 -6.07 1.86
CA SER A 231 -2.00 -7.46 1.42
C SER A 231 -1.46 -8.38 2.50
N TRP A 232 -1.91 -9.63 2.46
CA TRP A 232 -1.14 -10.71 3.08
C TRP A 232 0.13 -10.92 2.27
N ALA A 233 1.22 -11.16 2.97
CA ALA A 233 2.50 -11.49 2.37
C ALA A 233 3.22 -12.56 3.19
N THR A 234 4.02 -13.39 2.51
CA THR A 234 4.97 -14.29 3.17
C THR A 234 6.34 -13.63 3.19
N VAL A 235 7.01 -13.67 4.33
CA VAL A 235 8.42 -13.25 4.43
C VAL A 235 9.27 -14.26 3.65
N ALA A 236 9.82 -13.86 2.51
CA ALA A 236 10.69 -14.70 1.70
C ALA A 236 12.10 -14.76 2.30
N SER A 237 12.67 -13.60 2.64
CA SER A 237 14.00 -13.49 3.23
C SER A 237 14.16 -12.21 4.04
N LEU A 238 15.24 -12.17 4.83
CA LEU A 238 15.69 -11.00 5.57
C LEU A 238 17.12 -10.68 5.12
N ASP A 239 17.38 -9.46 4.68
CA ASP A 239 18.73 -9.01 4.31
C ASP A 239 18.91 -7.52 4.57
N GLY A 240 20.06 -7.11 5.12
CA GLY A 240 20.41 -5.70 5.31
C GLY A 240 19.40 -4.85 6.10
N GLY A 241 18.59 -5.44 6.98
CA GLY A 241 17.51 -4.75 7.69
C GLY A 241 16.20 -4.62 6.90
N TRP A 242 16.08 -5.31 5.78
CA TRP A 242 14.88 -5.41 4.94
C TRP A 242 14.25 -6.79 5.03
N MET A 243 12.93 -6.81 4.93
CA MET A 243 12.13 -7.99 4.66
C MET A 243 11.76 -7.98 3.18
N HIS A 244 12.04 -9.09 2.50
CA HIS A 244 11.59 -9.34 1.13
C HIS A 244 10.30 -10.15 1.22
N LEU A 245 9.23 -9.65 0.61
CA LEU A 245 7.88 -10.13 0.86
C LEU A 245 7.21 -10.60 -0.44
N ALA A 246 6.74 -11.83 -0.44
CA ALA A 246 5.92 -12.38 -1.52
C ALA A 246 4.44 -12.17 -1.19
N LEU A 247 3.71 -11.40 -2.00
CA LEU A 247 2.29 -11.15 -1.79
C LEU A 247 1.48 -12.42 -2.07
N THR A 248 0.66 -12.87 -1.10
CA THR A 248 -0.06 -14.15 -1.19
C THR A 248 -1.55 -14.01 -1.48
N GLY A 249 -2.03 -12.78 -1.67
CA GLY A 249 -3.40 -12.44 -2.03
C GLY A 249 -3.96 -11.30 -1.17
N SER A 250 -4.71 -10.41 -1.80
CA SER A 250 -5.37 -9.27 -1.14
C SER A 250 -6.81 -9.59 -0.80
N ARG A 251 -7.25 -9.19 0.39
CA ARG A 251 -8.65 -8.78 0.58
C ARG A 251 -8.70 -7.27 0.39
N ARG A 252 -9.64 -6.82 -0.43
CA ARG A 252 -9.98 -5.40 -0.53
C ARG A 252 -10.55 -4.92 0.80
N ALA A 253 -10.19 -3.71 1.24
CA ALA A 253 -11.07 -2.99 2.14
C ALA A 253 -12.41 -2.79 1.39
N PRO A 254 -13.56 -3.22 1.94
CA PRO A 254 -14.84 -2.91 1.35
C PRO A 254 -14.99 -1.38 1.30
N SER A 255 -15.38 -0.88 0.13
CA SER A 255 -15.76 0.53 -0.10
C SER A 255 -17.06 0.86 0.60
#